data_AF-A0A097IJ76-F1
#
_entry.id   AF-A0A097IJ76-F1
#
_cell.length_a   1.000
_cell.length_b   1.000
_cell.length_c   1.000
_cell.angle_alpha   90.00
_cell.angle_beta   90.00
_cell.angle_gamma   90.00
#
_symmetry.space_group_name_H-M   'P 1'
#
loop_
_entity.id
_entity.type
_entity.pdbx_description
1 polymer ?
#
loop_
_entity_poly.entity_id
_entity_poly.type
_entity_poly.pdbx_seq_one_letter_code
_entity_poly.pdbx_strand_id
1 'polypeptide(L)'
;MMVQRVSCPPAGGRKVGVAVDEHGNRLLEMGDMFSVIAGMRFTAEMAVVPRRWIKRREFIATTGARAWVKFLAAAGDKQQADALEMLIAWAIAVPVGGDRDGVAEEVRGSVR
;
A
#
# COMPACT_ATOMS: atom_id res chain seq x y z
N MET A 1 -8.92 8.85 -11.46
CA MET A 1 -8.23 8.25 -10.29
C MET A 1 -7.16 9.21 -9.78
N MET A 2 -7.34 9.74 -8.56
CA MET A 2 -6.31 10.54 -7.89
C MET A 2 -5.35 9.60 -7.16
N VAL A 3 -4.05 9.74 -7.42
CA VAL A 3 -3.00 8.95 -6.75
C VAL A 3 -2.29 9.84 -5.75
N GLN A 4 -2.27 9.44 -4.49
CA GLN A 4 -1.55 10.10 -3.42
C GLN A 4 -0.35 9.25 -2.98
N ARG A 5 0.79 9.89 -2.75
CA ARG A 5 1.97 9.23 -2.18
C ARG A 5 2.05 9.56 -0.70
N VAL A 6 1.77 8.57 0.15
CA VAL A 6 1.67 8.75 1.59
C VAL A 6 2.78 7.95 2.28
N SER A 7 3.38 8.51 3.33
CA SER A 7 4.35 7.79 4.16
C SER A 7 3.67 6.59 4.79
N CYS A 8 4.24 5.40 4.56
CA CYS A 8 3.70 4.12 5.01
C CYS A 8 4.58 3.59 6.16
N PRO A 9 4.12 3.68 7.43
CA PRO A 9 4.87 3.14 8.56
C PRO A 9 5.19 1.65 8.46
N PRO A 10 4.27 0.76 7.99
CA PRO A 10 4.60 -0.64 7.73
C PRO A 10 5.77 -0.85 6.76
N ALA A 11 5.99 0.12 5.85
CA ALA A 11 7.09 0.11 4.89
C ALA A 11 8.35 0.85 5.38
N GLY A 12 8.51 1.06 6.70
CA GLY A 12 9.63 1.83 7.25
C GLY A 12 9.60 3.31 6.87
N GLY A 13 8.40 3.89 6.69
CA GLY A 13 8.21 5.29 6.32
C GLY A 13 8.39 5.59 4.83
N ARG A 14 8.60 4.57 3.98
CA ARG A 14 8.62 4.74 2.53
C ARG A 14 7.29 5.32 2.05
N LYS A 15 7.36 6.20 1.03
CA LYS A 15 6.14 6.67 0.37
C LYS A 15 5.55 5.52 -0.44
N VAL A 16 4.27 5.23 -0.25
CA VAL A 16 3.51 4.24 -1.02
C VAL A 16 2.40 4.95 -1.78
N GLY A 17 2.23 4.61 -3.05
CA GLY A 17 1.11 5.08 -3.86
C GLY A 17 -0.21 4.43 -3.44
N VAL A 18 -1.18 5.25 -3.07
CA VAL A 18 -2.56 4.85 -2.76
C VAL A 18 -3.52 5.67 -3.62
N ALA A 19 -4.62 5.07 -4.02
CA ALA A 19 -5.63 5.72 -4.84
C ALA A 19 -7.04 5.25 -4.49
N VAL A 20 -8.03 5.99 -4.99
CA VAL A 20 -9.44 5.60 -5.01
C VAL A 20 -9.90 5.63 -6.47
N ASP A 21 -10.54 4.55 -6.91
CA ASP A 21 -11.18 4.51 -8.23
C ASP A 21 -12.55 5.21 -8.22
N GLU A 22 -13.23 5.19 -9.36
CA GLU A 22 -14.56 5.81 -9.50
C GLU A 22 -15.67 5.12 -8.70
N HIS A 23 -15.42 3.90 -8.21
CA HIS A 23 -16.35 3.11 -7.42
C HIS A 23 -16.05 3.17 -5.92
N GLY A 24 -15.07 3.98 -5.50
CA GLY A 24 -14.66 4.07 -4.10
C GLY A 24 -13.72 2.96 -3.64
N ASN A 25 -13.22 2.11 -4.54
CA ASN A 25 -12.30 1.05 -4.16
C ASN A 25 -10.93 1.62 -3.83
N ARG A 26 -10.36 1.17 -2.70
CA ARG A 26 -9.00 1.48 -2.30
C ARG A 26 -8.01 0.68 -3.15
N LEU A 27 -7.05 1.39 -3.72
CA LEU A 27 -6.03 0.84 -4.60
C LEU A 27 -4.61 1.08 -4.05
N LEU A 28 -3.71 0.12 -4.26
CA LEU A 28 -2.30 0.16 -3.91
C LEU A 28 -1.42 0.11 -5.15
N GLU A 29 -0.40 0.98 -5.24
CA GLU A 29 0.60 0.93 -6.31
C GLU A 29 1.43 -0.36 -6.16
N MET A 30 1.34 -1.25 -7.17
CA MET A 30 1.92 -2.59 -7.09
C MET A 30 3.44 -2.57 -6.88
N GLY A 31 4.15 -1.66 -7.56
CA GLY A 31 5.60 -1.53 -7.41
C GLY A 31 6.04 -1.14 -5.99
N ASP A 32 5.25 -0.32 -5.30
CA ASP A 32 5.51 0.02 -3.89
C ASP A 32 5.17 -1.15 -2.97
N MET A 33 4.05 -1.84 -3.20
CA MET A 33 3.66 -3.03 -2.45
C MET A 33 4.72 -4.14 -2.52
N PHE A 34 5.27 -4.44 -3.70
CA PHE A 34 6.35 -5.42 -3.85
C PHE A 34 7.67 -4.98 -3.19
N SER A 35 7.88 -3.67 -3.02
CA SER A 35 9.03 -3.17 -2.27
C SER A 35 8.87 -3.37 -0.75
N VAL A 36 7.64 -3.56 -0.26
CA VAL A 36 7.33 -3.87 1.15
C VAL A 36 7.38 -5.38 1.41
N ILE A 37 6.87 -6.17 0.46
CA ILE A 37 6.73 -7.62 0.59
C ILE A 37 7.83 -8.28 -0.25
N ALA A 38 9.04 -8.27 0.30
CA ALA A 38 10.21 -8.81 -0.38
C ALA A 38 10.08 -10.34 -0.52
N GLY A 39 10.03 -10.84 -1.76
CA GLY A 39 10.12 -12.28 -2.03
C GLY A 39 8.79 -13.02 -2.17
N MET A 40 7.71 -12.37 -2.65
CA MET A 40 6.53 -13.11 -3.12
C MET A 40 6.94 -14.16 -4.16
N ARG A 41 6.89 -15.44 -3.77
CA ARG A 41 7.39 -16.58 -4.56
C ARG A 41 6.67 -16.75 -5.90
N PHE A 42 5.44 -16.26 -6.00
CA PHE A 42 4.57 -16.31 -7.18
C PHE A 42 4.74 -15.08 -8.10
N THR A 43 5.51 -14.10 -7.67
CA THR A 43 5.87 -12.90 -8.43
C THR A 43 7.37 -12.63 -8.28
N ALA A 44 8.20 -13.68 -8.25
CA ALA A 44 9.66 -13.54 -8.16
C ALA A 44 10.19 -12.62 -9.28
N GLU A 45 9.54 -12.65 -10.43
CA GLU A 45 9.76 -11.73 -11.54
C GLU A 45 9.50 -10.27 -11.13
N MET A 46 8.42 -9.97 -10.38
CA MET A 46 8.10 -8.61 -9.94
C MET A 46 8.96 -8.09 -8.78
N ALA A 47 9.57 -8.96 -7.98
CA ALA A 47 10.62 -8.57 -7.03
C ALA A 47 11.89 -8.05 -7.73
N VAL A 48 12.08 -8.44 -9.00
CA VAL A 48 13.23 -8.08 -9.82
C VAL A 48 12.87 -7.04 -10.88
N VAL A 49 11.56 -6.81 -11.18
CA VAL A 49 11.14 -5.76 -12.13
C VAL A 49 11.63 -4.41 -11.61
N PRO A 50 12.65 -3.81 -12.26
CA PRO A 50 13.10 -2.50 -11.87
C PRO A 50 11.94 -1.54 -12.14
N ARG A 51 11.66 -0.61 -11.23
CA ARG A 51 10.55 0.37 -11.34
C ARG A 51 10.41 1.04 -12.72
N ARG A 52 11.53 1.16 -13.45
CA ARG A 52 11.67 1.64 -14.85
C ARG A 52 11.03 0.76 -15.94
N TRP A 53 10.75 -0.51 -15.67
CA TRP A 53 10.16 -1.46 -16.62
C TRP A 53 8.64 -1.56 -16.50
N ILE A 54 8.08 -1.07 -15.39
CA ILE A 54 6.64 -0.87 -15.26
C ILE A 54 6.29 0.39 -16.07
N LYS A 55 5.98 0.20 -17.36
CA LYS A 55 5.73 1.30 -18.32
C LYS A 55 4.52 2.19 -17.93
N ARG A 56 3.69 1.73 -16.99
CA ARG A 56 2.51 2.42 -16.45
C ARG A 56 2.42 2.17 -14.95
N ARG A 57 1.87 3.10 -14.17
CA ARG A 57 1.61 2.82 -12.75
C ARG A 57 0.49 1.80 -12.63
N GLU A 58 0.82 0.58 -12.20
CA GLU A 58 -0.15 -0.49 -11.96
C GLU A 58 -0.65 -0.45 -10.53
N PHE A 59 -1.95 -0.70 -10.37
CA PHE A 59 -2.64 -0.66 -9.10
C PHE A 59 -3.42 -1.95 -8.88
N ILE A 60 -3.46 -2.41 -7.64
CA ILE A 60 -4.30 -3.52 -7.20
C ILE A 60 -5.30 -3.03 -6.17
N ALA A 61 -6.54 -3.50 -6.26
CA ALA A 61 -7.53 -3.27 -5.21
C ALA A 61 -7.11 -3.97 -3.92
N THR A 62 -7.31 -3.32 -2.78
CA THR A 62 -6.99 -3.92 -1.46
C THR A 62 -7.76 -5.22 -1.24
N THR A 63 -8.96 -5.34 -1.78
CA THR A 63 -9.75 -6.59 -1.80
C THR A 63 -9.07 -7.71 -2.59
N GLY A 64 -8.49 -7.40 -3.75
CA GLY A 64 -7.68 -8.33 -4.54
C GLY A 64 -6.39 -8.74 -3.83
N ALA A 65 -5.71 -7.78 -3.19
CA ALA A 65 -4.49 -8.02 -2.44
C ALA A 65 -4.71 -8.95 -1.22
N ARG A 66 -5.90 -8.94 -0.59
CA ARG A 66 -6.24 -9.88 0.49
C ARG A 66 -6.22 -11.35 0.07
N ALA A 67 -6.47 -11.66 -1.20
CA ALA A 67 -6.31 -13.03 -1.69
C ALA A 67 -4.86 -13.49 -1.55
N TRP A 68 -3.90 -12.59 -1.74
CA TRP A 68 -2.47 -12.89 -1.65
C TRP A 68 -1.99 -13.10 -0.21
N VAL A 69 -2.64 -12.47 0.78
CA VAL A 69 -2.40 -12.78 2.21
C VAL A 69 -2.71 -14.25 2.49
N LYS A 70 -3.85 -14.74 2.01
CA LYS A 70 -4.24 -16.16 2.19
C LYS A 70 -3.25 -17.11 1.50
N PHE A 71 -2.80 -16.76 0.30
CA PHE A 71 -1.82 -17.57 -0.43
C PHE A 71 -0.45 -17.63 0.29
N LEU A 72 0.06 -16.49 0.77
CA LEU A 72 1.30 -16.43 1.54
C LEU A 72 1.21 -17.23 2.83
N ALA A 73 0.08 -17.11 3.56
CA ALA A 73 -0.17 -17.89 4.76
C ALA A 73 -0.19 -19.41 4.48
N ALA A 74 -0.85 -19.83 3.40
CA ALA A 74 -0.90 -21.24 2.98
C ALA A 74 0.47 -21.78 2.55
N ALA A 75 1.35 -20.92 2.01
CA ALA A 75 2.71 -21.26 1.64
C ALA A 75 3.69 -21.34 2.84
N GLY A 76 3.24 -20.97 4.04
CA GLY A 76 4.07 -20.90 5.25
C GLY A 76 4.84 -19.59 5.42
N ASP A 77 4.67 -18.63 4.51
CA ASP A 77 5.35 -17.32 4.52
C ASP A 77 4.64 -16.31 5.44
N LYS A 78 4.46 -16.69 6.71
CA LYS A 78 3.68 -15.91 7.69
C LYS A 78 4.13 -14.46 7.82
N GLN A 79 5.44 -14.21 7.85
CA GLN A 79 5.98 -12.86 7.95
C GLN A 79 5.55 -11.95 6.79
N GLN A 80 5.51 -12.49 5.56
CA GLN A 80 5.11 -11.73 4.37
C GLN A 80 3.59 -11.54 4.34
N ALA A 81 2.82 -12.55 4.78
CA ALA A 81 1.38 -12.45 4.93
C ALA A 81 1.00 -11.33 5.92
N ASP A 82 1.64 -11.31 7.09
CA ASP A 82 1.41 -10.30 8.12
C ASP A 82 1.80 -8.89 7.63
N ALA A 83 2.94 -8.77 6.92
CA ALA A 83 3.37 -7.50 6.34
C ALA A 83 2.39 -6.96 5.28
N LEU A 84 1.86 -7.83 4.42
CA LEU A 84 0.85 -7.46 3.43
C LEU A 84 -0.47 -7.07 4.09
N GLU A 85 -0.92 -7.80 5.11
CA GLU A 85 -2.15 -7.48 5.84
C GLU A 85 -2.02 -6.11 6.53
N MET A 86 -0.88 -5.82 7.16
CA MET A 86 -0.59 -4.51 7.75
C MET A 86 -0.60 -3.38 6.71
N LEU A 87 -0.01 -3.62 5.53
CA LEU A 87 -0.01 -2.66 4.42
C LEU A 87 -1.43 -2.39 3.92
N ILE A 88 -2.24 -3.44 3.76
CA ILE A 88 -3.65 -3.34 3.33
C ILE A 88 -4.45 -2.55 4.37
N ALA A 89 -4.32 -2.88 5.65
CA ALA A 89 -5.02 -2.18 6.73
C ALA A 89 -4.67 -0.68 6.75
N TRP A 90 -3.38 -0.35 6.61
CA TRP A 90 -2.92 1.03 6.49
C TRP A 90 -3.52 1.74 5.26
N ALA A 91 -3.53 1.09 4.09
CA ALA A 91 -4.03 1.67 2.85
C ALA A 91 -5.54 1.96 2.88
N ILE A 92 -6.31 1.15 3.62
CA ILE A 92 -7.73 1.37 3.85
C ILE A 92 -7.97 2.59 4.75
N ALA A 93 -7.15 2.75 5.79
CA ALA A 93 -7.29 3.79 6.79
C ALA A 93 -6.74 5.15 6.35
N VAL A 94 -5.78 5.18 5.41
CA VAL A 94 -5.19 6.43 4.94
C VAL A 94 -6.24 7.28 4.21
N PRO A 95 -6.36 8.58 4.56
CA PRO A 95 -7.23 9.50 3.84
C PRO A 95 -6.62 9.74 2.45
N VAL A 96 -7.27 9.20 1.42
CA VAL A 96 -6.98 9.49 0.01
C VAL A 96 -8.16 10.25 -0.55
N GLY A 97 -7.90 11.48 -1.00
CA GLY A 97 -8.96 12.42 -1.34
C GLY A 97 -9.56 13.03 -0.07
N GLY A 98 -8.95 14.13 0.37
CA GLY A 98 -9.67 15.11 1.17
C GLY A 98 -10.32 16.11 0.24
N ASP A 99 -11.52 16.57 0.57
CA ASP A 99 -11.99 17.88 0.14
C ASP A 99 -10.83 18.88 0.21
N ARG A 100 -10.80 19.80 -0.75
CA ARG A 100 -10.18 21.11 -0.48
C ARG A 100 -11.02 21.73 0.64
N ASP A 101 -10.71 21.40 1.89
CA ASP A 101 -11.09 22.07 3.14
C ASP A 101 -11.11 21.04 4.28
N GLY A 102 -10.03 21.02 5.06
CA GLY A 102 -9.84 20.07 6.16
C GLY A 102 -8.46 20.23 6.74
N VAL A 103 -8.21 21.43 7.23
CA VAL A 103 -6.95 21.91 7.82
C VAL A 103 -6.38 20.87 8.79
N ALA A 104 -5.09 20.62 8.62
CA ALA A 104 -4.22 20.03 9.63
C ALA A 104 -4.35 20.86 10.92
N GLU A 105 -5.12 20.36 11.89
CA GLU A 105 -5.05 20.92 13.23
C GLU A 105 -3.72 20.46 13.84
N GLU A 106 -2.80 21.42 13.91
CA GLU A 106 -1.56 21.35 14.66
C GLU A 106 -1.83 20.76 16.04
N VAL A 107 -1.27 19.59 16.34
CA VAL A 107 -0.98 19.21 17.72
C VAL A 107 0.22 20.04 18.17
N ARG A 108 0.00 21.34 18.40
CA ARG A 108 0.89 22.19 19.18
C ARG A 108 0.41 22.18 20.62
N GLY A 109 1.21 21.54 21.46
CA GLY A 109 1.49 22.01 22.82
C GLY A 109 0.34 21.89 23.83
N SER A 110 0.41 20.84 24.65
CA SER A 110 0.04 20.97 26.06
C SER A 110 1.02 20.15 26.90
N VAL A 111 2.20 20.74 27.08
CA VAL A 111 3.02 20.52 28.28
C VAL A 111 3.13 21.88 28.95
N ARG A 112 2.20 22.15 29.86
CA ARG A 112 2.44 22.90 31.10
C ARG A 112 1.47 22.39 32.16
#